data_AF-A0A9E3KZK9-F1
#
_entry.id   AF-A0A9E3KZK9-F1
#
_cell.length_a   1.000
_cell.length_b   1.000
_cell.length_c   1.000
_cell.angle_alpha   90.00
_cell.angle_beta   90.00
_cell.angle_gamma   90.00
#
_symmetry.space_group_name_H-M   'P 1'
#
loop_
_entity.id
_entity.type
_entity.pdbx_description
1 polymer ?
#
loop_
_entity_poly.entity_id
_entity_poly.type
_entity_poly.pdbx_seq_one_letter_code
_entity_poly.pdbx_strand_id
1 'polypeptide(L)'
;MKKFNYISLAFLTLIFMGACEQEVMTLTQPEPNTTNIGPDPCAGGAGTASFTKFIAIGNSFVAGVQGGALFNDGQTNSLPAIINKQLACAGGTATFNQPNINATLGWNLFVTQPFLSDNTKPVLGRLRLQGTPPRPTPQAYAAGVLEAVPNPAANPGFIYTGGKATLNNFGIPAIVLGQSLITQTGAWAGAGVDPRFSPFYGRLAPPPGGTSTLIGDAAAAGGSFFLFWLGLDDFFLHAAFGGDPSLAPLTNASGGTPTDFDFQYTAAITSLLGSNAELKGVVGNFPDIFKMPHFTSVPYNAIPLDAPTAAGVTAQLANNYNAFLDGMVGVAAGFTQEEADRRKLTYVAGANKILMNDETLTDLSAYMAGPYAGLAPYARARQTTSTDIIPLSTGSILGTNGTFGVLGVSEPVSDRYVLIPSEIQAINNARTAYNTIVAGIVAANTTKLALADVDAALNALITAQAGVSNGVTITPNINPPTGIYSEDGVHPNTRGYAFLANVFIDAINAKFGSTIPRANLAKYPATGLPLP
;
A
#
# COMPACT_ATOMS: atom_id res chain seq x y z
N MET A 1 42.52 -18.95 65.35
CA MET A 1 42.25 -19.11 63.89
C MET A 1 40.74 -19.09 63.66
N LYS A 2 40.16 -17.93 63.32
CA LYS A 2 38.73 -17.84 62.96
C LYS A 2 38.60 -18.23 61.49
N LYS A 3 37.91 -19.34 61.21
CA LYS A 3 37.64 -19.81 59.84
C LYS A 3 36.68 -18.82 59.18
N PHE A 4 37.17 -18.02 58.24
CA PHE A 4 36.33 -17.20 57.38
C PHE A 4 35.52 -18.12 56.46
N ASN A 5 34.19 -17.99 56.50
CA ASN A 5 33.28 -18.88 55.82
C ASN A 5 33.11 -18.40 54.36
N TYR A 6 33.95 -18.89 53.46
CA TYR A 6 33.97 -18.52 52.03
C TYR A 6 32.65 -18.81 51.29
N ILE A 7 31.75 -19.61 51.89
CA ILE A 7 30.43 -19.94 51.35
C ILE A 7 29.51 -18.71 51.30
N SER A 8 29.61 -17.80 52.28
CA SER A 8 28.77 -16.59 52.33
C SER A 8 29.14 -15.57 51.25
N LEU A 9 30.42 -15.51 50.88
CA LEU A 9 30.91 -14.59 49.84
C LEU A 9 30.61 -15.13 48.44
N ALA A 10 30.63 -16.46 48.24
CA ALA A 10 30.24 -17.10 46.99
C ALA A 10 28.71 -17.03 46.73
N PHE A 11 27.89 -17.06 47.78
CA PHE A 11 26.44 -16.86 47.64
C PHE A 11 26.09 -15.41 47.31
N LEU A 12 26.83 -14.44 47.84
CA LEU A 12 26.59 -13.02 47.55
C LEU A 12 26.98 -12.65 46.12
N THR A 13 28.06 -13.24 45.56
CA THR A 13 28.44 -13.04 44.15
C THR A 13 27.50 -13.73 43.17
N LEU A 14 26.86 -14.86 43.51
CA LEU A 14 25.83 -15.47 42.66
C LEU A 14 24.56 -14.62 42.56
N ILE A 15 24.18 -13.91 43.63
CA ILE A 15 22.98 -13.05 43.64
C ILE A 15 23.18 -11.80 42.75
N PHE A 16 24.39 -11.25 42.68
CA PHE A 16 24.68 -10.10 41.80
C PHE A 16 24.82 -10.47 40.30
N MET A 17 25.07 -11.73 39.96
CA MET A 17 25.10 -12.17 38.54
C MET A 17 23.71 -12.53 37.99
N GLY A 18 22.71 -12.80 38.85
CA GLY A 18 21.32 -13.07 38.45
C GLY A 18 20.41 -11.82 38.42
N ALA A 19 20.88 -10.67 38.92
CA ALA A 19 20.08 -9.45 39.03
C ALA A 19 20.20 -8.50 37.81
N CYS A 20 21.01 -8.86 36.81
CA CYS A 20 21.09 -8.17 35.52
C CYS A 20 20.49 -9.04 34.41
N GLU A 21 19.27 -9.55 34.59
CA GLU A 21 18.39 -9.65 33.43
C GLU A 21 17.94 -8.23 33.15
N GLN A 22 18.62 -7.55 32.22
CA GLN A 22 18.05 -6.38 31.58
C GLN A 22 16.80 -6.90 30.87
N GLU A 23 15.63 -6.69 31.46
CA GLU A 23 14.38 -6.85 30.72
C GLU A 23 14.57 -6.07 29.42
N VAL A 24 14.56 -6.79 28.30
CA VAL A 24 14.50 -6.14 27.01
C VAL A 24 13.20 -5.34 27.06
N MET A 25 13.32 -4.03 27.27
CA MET A 25 12.19 -3.13 27.13
C MET A 25 11.72 -3.28 25.69
N THR A 26 10.74 -4.15 25.50
CA THR A 26 9.97 -4.18 24.28
C THR A 26 9.16 -2.90 24.32
N LEU A 27 9.67 -1.90 23.61
CA LEU A 27 9.02 -0.61 23.43
C LEU A 27 7.76 -0.87 22.60
N THR A 28 6.72 -1.29 23.30
CA THR A 28 5.39 -1.47 22.74
C THR A 28 4.74 -0.10 22.75
N GLN A 29 4.24 0.28 21.59
CA GLN A 29 3.42 1.47 21.45
C GLN A 29 2.26 1.41 22.45
N PRO A 30 1.97 2.48 23.20
CA PRO A 30 0.81 2.50 24.08
C PRO A 30 -0.47 2.33 23.25
N GLU A 31 -1.20 1.25 23.53
CA GLU A 31 -2.51 1.00 22.93
C GLU A 31 -3.53 1.98 23.53
N PRO A 32 -4.47 2.51 22.72
CA PRO A 32 -5.53 3.36 23.24
C PRO A 32 -6.34 2.58 24.28
N ASN A 33 -6.66 3.24 25.39
CA ASN A 33 -7.48 2.66 26.44
C ASN A 33 -8.94 2.47 25.95
N THR A 34 -9.27 1.26 25.50
CA THR A 34 -10.61 0.87 25.05
C THR A 34 -11.50 0.33 26.20
N THR A 35 -10.94 0.15 27.40
CA THR A 35 -11.62 -0.54 28.52
C THR A 35 -12.85 0.19 29.08
N ASN A 36 -12.99 1.48 28.78
CA ASN A 36 -14.12 2.32 29.24
C ASN A 36 -15.14 2.64 28.13
N ILE A 37 -15.03 2.01 26.97
CA ILE A 37 -15.96 2.23 25.85
C ILE A 37 -17.01 1.12 25.85
N GLY A 38 -18.26 1.45 26.19
CA GLY A 38 -19.38 0.50 26.21
C GLY A 38 -19.58 -0.23 24.87
N PRO A 39 -20.27 -1.40 24.85
CA PRO A 39 -20.50 -2.17 23.63
C PRO A 39 -21.23 -1.33 22.56
N ASP A 40 -21.00 -1.63 21.28
CA ASP A 40 -21.71 -0.93 20.20
C ASP A 40 -23.21 -1.28 20.33
N PRO A 41 -24.14 -0.36 20.02
CA PRO A 41 -25.56 -0.69 20.00
C PRO A 41 -25.80 -1.86 19.04
N CYS A 42 -25.99 -3.06 19.58
CA CYS A 42 -26.14 -4.27 18.77
C CYS A 42 -27.63 -4.59 18.59
N ALA A 43 -28.29 -3.76 17.79
CA ALA A 43 -29.69 -3.91 17.41
C ALA A 43 -29.89 -3.38 16.00
N GLY A 44 -29.77 -4.25 15.00
CA GLY A 44 -29.98 -3.93 13.59
C GLY A 44 -30.85 -4.97 12.88
N GLY A 45 -31.24 -4.66 11.65
CA GLY A 45 -32.00 -5.55 10.77
C GLY A 45 -31.41 -5.59 9.37
N ALA A 46 -31.57 -6.71 8.68
CA ALA A 46 -31.00 -6.93 7.34
C ALA A 46 -31.74 -6.18 6.21
N GLY A 47 -32.93 -5.64 6.49
CA GLY A 47 -33.80 -5.08 5.46
C GLY A 47 -34.09 -6.13 4.39
N THR A 48 -33.81 -5.80 3.13
CA THR A 48 -33.97 -6.74 2.01
C THR A 48 -32.73 -7.61 1.75
N ALA A 49 -31.62 -7.41 2.45
CA ALA A 49 -30.39 -8.20 2.30
C ALA A 49 -30.39 -9.44 3.22
N SER A 50 -29.39 -10.30 3.07
CA SER A 50 -29.15 -11.44 3.95
C SER A 50 -27.66 -11.54 4.27
N PHE A 51 -27.28 -11.43 5.53
CA PHE A 51 -25.88 -11.40 5.96
C PHE A 51 -25.39 -12.74 6.55
N THR A 52 -26.16 -13.81 6.38
CA THR A 52 -25.89 -15.13 6.96
C THR A 52 -24.56 -15.74 6.52
N LYS A 53 -24.00 -15.29 5.40
CA LYS A 53 -22.64 -15.56 4.96
C LYS A 53 -22.09 -14.40 4.15
N PHE A 54 -21.35 -13.54 4.84
CA PHE A 54 -20.67 -12.39 4.24
C PHE A 54 -19.34 -12.81 3.60
N ILE A 55 -19.14 -12.48 2.33
CA ILE A 55 -17.89 -12.72 1.60
C ILE A 55 -17.26 -11.37 1.20
N ALA A 56 -15.96 -11.21 1.36
CA ALA A 56 -15.23 -10.02 0.96
C ALA A 56 -14.21 -10.36 -0.12
N ILE A 57 -14.17 -9.57 -1.18
CA ILE A 57 -13.25 -9.70 -2.32
C ILE A 57 -12.56 -8.36 -2.52
N GLY A 58 -11.25 -8.37 -2.66
CA GLY A 58 -10.49 -7.13 -2.89
C GLY A 58 -8.99 -7.33 -2.91
N ASN A 59 -8.29 -6.20 -2.91
CA ASN A 59 -6.84 -6.16 -2.84
C ASN A 59 -6.35 -6.10 -1.37
N SER A 60 -5.18 -5.49 -1.16
CA SER A 60 -4.54 -5.27 0.14
C SER A 60 -5.42 -4.55 1.17
N PHE A 61 -6.31 -3.65 0.76
CA PHE A 61 -7.25 -2.94 1.65
C PHE A 61 -8.27 -3.89 2.28
N VAL A 62 -8.68 -4.91 1.54
CA VAL A 62 -9.61 -5.95 2.01
C VAL A 62 -8.86 -7.07 2.75
N ALA A 63 -7.62 -7.35 2.34
CA ALA A 63 -6.76 -8.34 2.99
C ALA A 63 -6.39 -7.94 4.43
N GLY A 64 -6.36 -6.64 4.75
CA GLY A 64 -5.97 -6.13 6.06
C GLY A 64 -4.51 -5.70 6.16
N VAL A 65 -3.93 -5.24 5.05
CA VAL A 65 -2.57 -4.67 5.05
C VAL A 65 -2.58 -3.36 5.86
N GLN A 66 -1.58 -3.19 6.73
CA GLN A 66 -1.27 -1.94 7.42
C GLN A 66 0.26 -1.82 7.58
N GLY A 67 0.79 -0.60 7.58
CA GLY A 67 2.23 -0.37 7.67
C GLY A 67 2.99 -1.09 6.55
N GLY A 68 2.38 -1.24 5.38
CA GLY A 68 2.96 -1.88 4.22
C GLY A 68 3.05 -3.40 4.28
N ALA A 69 2.54 -4.04 5.34
CA ALA A 69 2.62 -5.49 5.50
C ALA A 69 1.26 -6.15 5.72
N LEU A 70 1.13 -7.40 5.26
CA LEU A 70 0.07 -8.31 5.68
C LEU A 70 0.54 -9.03 6.95
N PHE A 71 -0.20 -8.94 8.06
CA PHE A 71 0.16 -9.52 9.37
C PHE A 71 -1.09 -9.75 10.23
N ASN A 72 -0.96 -10.53 11.32
CA ASN A 72 -2.08 -11.04 12.10
C ASN A 72 -3.05 -9.97 12.62
N ASP A 73 -2.53 -8.92 13.28
CA ASP A 73 -3.39 -7.90 13.89
C ASP A 73 -4.04 -7.02 12.81
N GLY A 74 -3.31 -6.76 11.72
CA GLY A 74 -3.83 -6.05 10.55
C GLY A 74 -5.00 -6.79 9.92
N GLN A 75 -4.88 -8.11 9.73
CA GLN A 75 -5.96 -8.95 9.24
C GLN A 75 -7.15 -8.97 10.22
N THR A 76 -6.90 -9.12 11.52
CA THR A 76 -7.96 -9.16 12.56
C THR A 76 -8.76 -7.86 12.62
N ASN A 77 -8.18 -6.76 12.16
CA ASN A 77 -8.79 -5.44 12.06
C ASN A 77 -8.95 -4.98 10.60
N SER A 78 -9.05 -5.92 9.66
CA SER A 78 -9.30 -5.61 8.26
C SER A 78 -10.66 -4.96 8.07
N LEU A 79 -10.82 -4.17 6.99
CA LEU A 79 -12.09 -3.57 6.59
C LEU A 79 -13.27 -4.57 6.67
N PRO A 80 -13.22 -5.75 6.03
CA PRO A 80 -14.34 -6.68 6.10
C PRO A 80 -14.51 -7.34 7.48
N ALA A 81 -13.44 -7.54 8.26
CA ALA A 81 -13.58 -8.05 9.64
C ALA A 81 -14.35 -7.06 10.52
N ILE A 82 -14.10 -5.75 10.36
CA ILE A 82 -14.84 -4.70 11.08
C ILE A 82 -16.30 -4.65 10.62
N ILE A 83 -16.56 -4.72 9.31
CA ILE A 83 -17.93 -4.77 8.77
C ILE A 83 -18.66 -6.01 9.29
N ASN A 84 -18.05 -7.18 9.30
CA ASN A 84 -18.67 -8.43 9.78
C ASN A 84 -19.13 -8.32 11.24
N LYS A 85 -18.33 -7.69 12.11
CA LYS A 85 -18.72 -7.44 13.51
C LYS A 85 -20.05 -6.67 13.59
N GLN A 86 -20.29 -5.73 12.69
CA GLN A 86 -21.53 -4.96 12.63
C GLN A 86 -22.67 -5.74 11.96
N LEU A 87 -22.39 -6.50 10.89
CA LEU A 87 -23.37 -7.35 10.23
C LEU A 87 -23.95 -8.43 11.17
N ALA A 88 -23.16 -8.92 12.13
CA ALA A 88 -23.62 -9.85 13.16
C ALA A 88 -24.79 -9.27 13.98
N CYS A 89 -24.85 -7.95 14.16
CA CYS A 89 -25.96 -7.27 14.83
C CYS A 89 -27.22 -7.11 13.96
N ALA A 90 -27.16 -7.48 12.68
CA ALA A 90 -28.23 -7.36 11.70
C ALA A 90 -28.60 -8.71 11.06
N GLY A 91 -28.38 -9.83 11.76
CA GLY A 91 -28.73 -11.19 11.29
C GLY A 91 -27.61 -11.92 10.54
N GLY A 92 -26.38 -11.39 10.56
CA GLY A 92 -25.19 -12.08 10.10
C GLY A 92 -24.55 -12.96 11.17
N THR A 93 -23.40 -13.57 10.84
CA THR A 93 -22.65 -14.44 11.75
C THR A 93 -21.57 -13.67 12.50
N ALA A 94 -21.37 -13.97 13.79
CA ALA A 94 -20.26 -13.39 14.56
C ALA A 94 -18.88 -13.85 14.05
N THR A 95 -18.80 -15.06 13.50
CA THR A 95 -17.57 -15.62 12.95
C THR A 95 -17.24 -15.00 11.59
N PHE A 96 -15.97 -14.61 11.43
CA PHE A 96 -15.40 -14.18 10.15
C PHE A 96 -14.11 -14.96 9.90
N ASN A 97 -14.16 -15.92 8.98
CA ASN A 97 -13.00 -16.73 8.60
C ASN A 97 -12.20 -15.98 7.54
N GLN A 98 -10.96 -15.63 7.87
CA GLN A 98 -10.03 -15.01 6.93
C GLN A 98 -8.75 -15.82 6.88
N PRO A 99 -8.01 -15.78 5.76
CA PRO A 99 -6.86 -16.63 5.60
C PRO A 99 -5.70 -15.92 6.29
N ASN A 100 -5.59 -16.06 7.61
CA ASN A 100 -4.51 -15.46 8.38
C ASN A 100 -3.16 -16.05 7.92
N ILE A 101 -2.13 -15.22 7.76
CA ILE A 101 -0.78 -15.71 7.42
C ILE A 101 0.03 -16.14 8.65
N ASN A 102 -0.50 -15.93 9.85
CA ASN A 102 0.10 -16.31 11.12
C ASN A 102 1.51 -15.73 11.34
N ALA A 103 1.70 -14.47 10.94
CA ALA A 103 2.93 -13.71 11.09
C ALA A 103 2.71 -12.41 11.88
N THR A 104 3.54 -12.20 12.90
CA THR A 104 3.46 -11.13 13.91
C THR A 104 3.82 -9.76 13.32
N LEU A 105 4.94 -9.64 12.61
CA LEU A 105 5.33 -8.42 11.89
C LEU A 105 4.86 -8.46 10.43
N GLY A 106 4.62 -9.66 9.88
CA GLY A 106 4.10 -9.87 8.54
C GLY A 106 5.14 -9.75 7.44
N TRP A 107 4.64 -9.83 6.20
CA TRP A 107 5.45 -9.63 5.01
C TRP A 107 5.21 -8.25 4.43
N ASN A 108 6.25 -7.42 4.39
CA ASN A 108 6.17 -6.08 3.82
C ASN A 108 6.23 -6.12 2.29
N LEU A 109 5.28 -5.44 1.66
CA LEU A 109 5.04 -5.38 0.22
C LEU A 109 5.77 -4.21 -0.46
N PHE A 110 6.21 -3.21 0.30
CA PHE A 110 6.76 -1.95 -0.22
C PHE A 110 8.29 -1.84 -0.09
N VAL A 111 8.93 -2.83 0.54
CA VAL A 111 10.39 -2.84 0.75
C VAL A 111 11.03 -4.01 0.03
N THR A 112 12.22 -3.80 -0.52
CA THR A 112 13.03 -4.91 -1.03
C THR A 112 13.42 -5.81 0.13
N GLN A 113 13.07 -7.09 0.01
CA GLN A 113 13.28 -8.08 1.06
C GLN A 113 14.72 -8.62 0.97
N PRO A 114 15.61 -8.29 1.92
CA PRO A 114 17.01 -8.73 1.85
C PRO A 114 17.14 -10.26 1.92
N PHE A 115 16.18 -10.91 2.57
CA PHE A 115 16.04 -12.38 2.60
C PHE A 115 16.01 -13.02 1.20
N LEU A 116 15.44 -12.34 0.19
CA LEU A 116 15.34 -12.89 -1.16
C LEU A 116 16.71 -12.96 -1.86
N SER A 117 17.63 -12.06 -1.53
CA SER A 117 19.00 -12.09 -2.04
C SER A 117 19.96 -12.94 -1.20
N ASP A 118 19.71 -13.03 0.10
CA ASP A 118 20.54 -13.76 1.05
C ASP A 118 19.64 -14.27 2.19
N ASN A 119 19.39 -15.57 2.23
CA ASN A 119 18.48 -16.19 3.19
C ASN A 119 18.97 -16.16 4.65
N THR A 120 20.20 -15.67 4.90
CA THR A 120 20.71 -15.40 6.26
C THR A 120 20.28 -14.03 6.78
N LYS A 121 19.78 -13.15 5.90
CA LYS A 121 19.28 -11.83 6.26
C LYS A 121 17.86 -11.90 6.84
N PRO A 122 17.48 -10.95 7.71
CA PRO A 122 16.15 -10.94 8.30
C PRO A 122 15.06 -10.68 7.27
N VAL A 123 13.88 -11.24 7.51
CA VAL A 123 12.65 -10.84 6.82
C VAL A 123 12.20 -9.49 7.36
N LEU A 124 11.71 -8.60 6.48
CA LEU A 124 11.21 -7.29 6.85
C LEU A 124 9.67 -7.30 6.88
N GLY A 125 9.09 -6.94 8.03
CA GLY A 125 7.66 -6.80 8.24
C GLY A 125 7.19 -5.36 8.24
N ARG A 126 6.04 -5.11 8.89
CA ARG A 126 5.37 -3.80 8.91
C ARG A 126 6.32 -2.66 9.24
N LEU A 127 6.06 -1.52 8.63
CA LEU A 127 6.63 -0.22 8.97
C LEU A 127 6.11 0.21 10.34
N ARG A 128 6.98 0.90 11.09
CA ARG A 128 6.63 1.71 12.27
C ARG A 128 7.36 3.04 12.18
N LEU A 129 6.84 4.07 12.84
CA LEU A 129 7.56 5.33 12.98
C LEU A 129 8.74 5.12 13.95
N GLN A 130 9.97 5.36 13.49
CA GLN A 130 11.19 5.17 14.28
C GLN A 130 12.19 6.31 14.08
N GLY A 131 13.05 6.53 15.09
CA GLY A 131 14.18 7.45 15.03
C GLY A 131 13.80 8.93 15.23
N THR A 132 14.80 9.81 15.09
CA THR A 132 14.65 11.27 15.24
C THR A 132 15.23 12.01 14.02
N PRO A 133 14.40 12.72 13.22
CA PRO A 133 12.94 12.75 13.29
C PRO A 133 12.31 11.39 12.95
N PRO A 134 11.10 11.09 13.44
CA PRO A 134 10.42 9.83 13.16
C PRO A 134 10.19 9.60 11.67
N ARG A 135 10.52 8.40 11.18
CA ARG A 135 10.29 7.98 9.79
C ARG A 135 9.72 6.56 9.74
N PRO A 136 8.86 6.24 8.76
CA PRO A 136 8.46 4.87 8.49
C PRO A 136 9.69 3.98 8.23
N THR A 137 9.92 3.01 9.12
CA THR A 137 11.04 2.08 9.04
C THR A 137 10.53 0.65 9.22
N PRO A 138 10.92 -0.31 8.35
CA PRO A 138 10.46 -1.68 8.45
C PRO A 138 10.99 -2.36 9.72
N GLN A 139 10.11 -3.07 10.42
CA GLN A 139 10.52 -3.92 11.53
C GLN A 139 11.17 -5.20 10.98
N ALA A 140 12.33 -5.55 11.51
CA ALA A 140 13.04 -6.77 11.14
C ALA A 140 12.69 -7.92 12.09
N TYR A 141 12.47 -9.10 11.51
CA TYR A 141 12.50 -10.34 12.26
C TYR A 141 13.92 -10.67 12.74
N ALA A 142 14.04 -11.50 13.78
CA ALA A 142 15.32 -12.15 14.06
C ALA A 142 15.74 -13.01 12.86
N ALA A 143 17.03 -13.05 12.56
CA ALA A 143 17.56 -13.84 11.45
C ALA A 143 17.15 -15.33 11.60
N GLY A 144 16.70 -15.95 10.50
CA GLY A 144 16.21 -17.33 10.50
C GLY A 144 14.73 -17.51 10.87
N VAL A 145 14.01 -16.45 11.28
CA VAL A 145 12.56 -16.52 11.48
C VAL A 145 11.84 -16.33 10.14
N LEU A 146 11.10 -17.36 9.70
CA LEU A 146 10.52 -17.45 8.35
C LEU A 146 8.98 -17.39 8.31
N GLU A 147 8.31 -17.09 9.43
CA GLU A 147 6.84 -17.18 9.55
C GLU A 147 6.08 -16.32 8.51
N ALA A 148 6.68 -15.23 8.05
CA ALA A 148 6.09 -14.32 7.06
C ALA A 148 6.44 -14.67 5.60
N VAL A 149 7.36 -15.61 5.36
CA VAL A 149 7.89 -15.86 4.01
C VAL A 149 6.79 -16.44 3.13
N PRO A 150 6.45 -15.81 1.99
CA PRO A 150 5.39 -16.26 1.08
C PRO A 150 5.88 -17.36 0.13
N ASN A 151 6.56 -18.37 0.68
CA ASN A 151 7.09 -19.50 -0.07
C ASN A 151 6.90 -20.79 0.76
N PRO A 152 6.03 -21.72 0.34
CA PRO A 152 5.72 -22.94 1.08
C PRO A 152 6.91 -23.89 1.22
N ALA A 153 7.93 -23.79 0.37
CA ALA A 153 9.16 -24.57 0.52
C ALA A 153 10.00 -24.11 1.72
N ALA A 154 10.00 -22.81 2.01
CA ALA A 154 10.71 -22.21 3.15
C ALA A 154 9.81 -22.10 4.40
N ASN A 155 8.52 -21.90 4.21
CA ASN A 155 7.50 -21.74 5.24
C ASN A 155 6.24 -22.55 4.87
N PRO A 156 6.19 -23.85 5.20
CA PRO A 156 5.02 -24.69 4.90
C PRO A 156 3.72 -24.17 5.52
N GLY A 157 3.81 -23.46 6.66
CA GLY A 157 2.68 -22.84 7.36
C GLY A 157 2.05 -21.66 6.61
N PHE A 158 2.67 -21.17 5.53
CA PHE A 158 2.11 -20.12 4.69
C PHE A 158 0.84 -20.58 3.97
N ILE A 159 0.75 -21.86 3.60
CA ILE A 159 -0.42 -22.40 2.90
C ILE A 159 -1.65 -22.35 3.80
N TYR A 160 -2.75 -21.81 3.27
CA TYR A 160 -4.01 -21.82 4.00
C TYR A 160 -4.58 -23.24 3.97
N THR A 161 -4.72 -23.84 5.16
CA THR A 161 -5.22 -25.21 5.33
C THR A 161 -6.72 -25.28 5.60
N GLY A 162 -7.38 -24.14 5.79
CA GLY A 162 -8.83 -24.10 5.94
C GLY A 162 -9.55 -24.33 4.60
N GLY A 163 -10.80 -24.78 4.67
CA GLY A 163 -11.61 -24.99 3.48
C GLY A 163 -12.00 -23.65 2.82
N LYS A 164 -11.83 -23.52 1.50
CA LYS A 164 -12.31 -22.34 0.75
C LYS A 164 -13.82 -22.09 0.93
N ALA A 165 -14.60 -23.18 1.07
CA ALA A 165 -16.03 -23.10 1.31
C ALA A 165 -16.41 -22.45 2.66
N THR A 166 -15.52 -22.44 3.66
CA THR A 166 -15.79 -21.76 4.94
C THR A 166 -15.18 -20.36 5.02
N LEU A 167 -14.37 -19.98 4.02
CA LEU A 167 -13.66 -18.70 3.99
C LEU A 167 -14.63 -17.55 3.71
N ASN A 168 -14.44 -16.45 4.43
CA ASN A 168 -15.17 -15.20 4.22
C ASN A 168 -14.32 -14.15 3.48
N ASN A 169 -13.00 -14.12 3.69
CA ASN A 169 -12.13 -13.09 3.09
C ASN A 169 -11.28 -13.64 1.94
N PHE A 170 -11.49 -13.12 0.75
CA PHE A 170 -10.73 -13.35 -0.49
C PHE A 170 -9.93 -12.11 -0.90
N GLY A 171 -9.53 -11.29 0.08
CA GLY A 171 -8.61 -10.17 -0.10
C GLY A 171 -7.18 -10.66 -0.38
N ILE A 172 -6.62 -10.31 -1.54
CA ILE A 172 -5.26 -10.68 -1.94
C ILE A 172 -4.42 -9.41 -2.09
N PRO A 173 -3.30 -9.23 -1.36
CA PRO A 173 -2.48 -8.04 -1.52
C PRO A 173 -1.86 -7.91 -2.92
N ALA A 174 -1.72 -6.66 -3.39
CA ALA A 174 -1.07 -6.30 -4.66
C ALA A 174 -1.61 -7.10 -5.86
N ILE A 175 -2.93 -7.13 -6.01
CA ILE A 175 -3.60 -7.87 -7.08
C ILE A 175 -4.41 -6.92 -7.94
N VAL A 176 -4.23 -7.01 -9.26
CA VAL A 176 -5.07 -6.30 -10.23
C VAL A 176 -6.29 -7.13 -10.62
N LEU A 177 -7.32 -6.48 -11.15
CA LEU A 177 -8.58 -7.12 -11.49
C LEU A 177 -8.40 -8.29 -12.47
N GLY A 178 -7.55 -8.16 -13.49
CA GLY A 178 -7.29 -9.20 -14.47
C GLY A 178 -6.69 -10.49 -13.87
N GLN A 179 -5.83 -10.37 -12.86
CA GLN A 179 -5.27 -11.52 -12.15
C GLN A 179 -6.36 -12.32 -11.41
N SER A 180 -7.43 -11.67 -10.95
CA SER A 180 -8.51 -12.35 -10.22
C SER A 180 -9.33 -13.31 -11.09
N LEU A 181 -9.22 -13.19 -12.43
CA LEU A 181 -10.03 -13.90 -13.41
C LEU A 181 -9.30 -15.02 -14.14
N ILE A 182 -8.04 -15.28 -13.80
CA ILE A 182 -7.20 -16.25 -14.49
C ILE A 182 -6.60 -17.26 -13.51
N THR A 183 -6.34 -18.48 -13.99
CA THR A 183 -5.84 -19.55 -13.11
C THR A 183 -4.35 -19.42 -12.82
N GLN A 184 -3.59 -18.79 -13.72
CA GLN A 184 -2.15 -18.59 -13.61
C GLN A 184 -1.77 -17.84 -12.32
N THR A 185 -2.65 -16.98 -11.82
CA THR A 185 -2.41 -16.22 -10.60
C THR A 185 -2.18 -17.10 -9.37
N GLY A 186 -2.79 -18.29 -9.31
CA GLY A 186 -2.60 -19.24 -8.23
C GLY A 186 -1.65 -20.39 -8.56
N ALA A 187 -1.02 -20.40 -9.74
CA ALA A 187 -0.22 -21.52 -10.21
C ALA A 187 1.21 -21.47 -9.68
N TRP A 188 1.55 -22.32 -8.70
CA TRP A 188 2.88 -22.36 -8.09
C TRP A 188 4.00 -22.70 -9.08
N ALA A 189 3.68 -23.37 -10.19
CA ALA A 189 4.62 -23.60 -11.28
C ALA A 189 5.13 -22.30 -11.93
N GLY A 190 4.39 -21.19 -11.79
CA GLY A 190 4.78 -19.86 -12.28
C GLY A 190 5.56 -19.03 -11.26
N ALA A 191 5.82 -19.53 -10.04
CA ALA A 191 6.50 -18.75 -9.00
C ALA A 191 7.88 -18.27 -9.46
N GLY A 192 8.10 -16.95 -9.43
CA GLY A 192 9.36 -16.32 -9.85
C GLY A 192 9.57 -16.23 -11.37
N VAL A 193 8.61 -16.66 -12.18
CA VAL A 193 8.72 -16.68 -13.66
C VAL A 193 7.54 -15.98 -14.33
N ASP A 194 6.31 -16.27 -13.89
CA ASP A 194 5.10 -15.65 -14.44
C ASP A 194 4.77 -14.38 -13.63
N PRO A 195 4.80 -13.18 -14.23
CA PRO A 195 4.49 -11.93 -13.51
C PRO A 195 3.04 -11.87 -13.02
N ARG A 196 2.15 -12.75 -13.51
CA ARG A 196 0.75 -12.82 -13.06
C ARG A 196 0.58 -13.66 -11.80
N PHE A 197 1.57 -14.46 -11.42
CA PHE A 197 1.52 -15.29 -10.22
C PHE A 197 1.50 -14.40 -8.96
N SER A 198 0.64 -14.76 -8.00
CA SER A 198 0.62 -14.18 -6.66
C SER A 198 0.77 -15.30 -5.63
N PRO A 199 1.80 -15.29 -4.78
CA PRO A 199 1.91 -16.29 -3.71
C PRO A 199 0.75 -16.16 -2.70
N PHE A 200 0.16 -14.97 -2.57
CA PHE A 200 -0.97 -14.73 -1.66
C PHE A 200 -2.29 -15.32 -2.17
N TYR A 201 -2.50 -15.42 -3.49
CA TYR A 201 -3.59 -16.26 -4.01
C TYR A 201 -3.17 -17.74 -4.08
N GLY A 202 -1.92 -18.03 -4.45
CA GLY A 202 -1.36 -19.39 -4.48
C GLY A 202 -1.47 -20.12 -3.13
N ARG A 203 -1.44 -19.42 -2.00
CA ARG A 203 -1.72 -20.07 -0.70
C ARG A 203 -3.17 -20.50 -0.50
N LEU A 204 -4.14 -19.89 -1.18
CA LEU A 204 -5.55 -20.30 -1.20
C LEU A 204 -5.82 -21.34 -2.31
N ALA A 205 -5.01 -21.32 -3.37
CA ALA A 205 -4.94 -22.31 -4.44
C ALA A 205 -3.65 -23.15 -4.31
N PRO A 206 -3.54 -24.03 -3.28
CA PRO A 206 -2.28 -24.64 -2.87
C PRO A 206 -1.62 -25.49 -3.96
N PRO A 207 -0.30 -25.78 -3.86
CA PRO A 207 0.47 -26.48 -4.88
C PRO A 207 -0.19 -27.78 -5.39
N PRO A 208 -0.19 -28.03 -6.71
CA PRO A 208 0.47 -27.21 -7.74
C PRO A 208 -0.26 -25.90 -8.07
N GLY A 209 -1.51 -25.72 -7.60
CA GLY A 209 -2.37 -24.59 -7.92
C GLY A 209 -2.81 -24.58 -9.40
N GLY A 210 -3.33 -23.45 -9.88
CA GLY A 210 -3.57 -23.24 -11.31
C GLY A 210 -4.84 -23.86 -11.90
N THR A 211 -5.81 -24.27 -11.07
CA THR A 211 -7.06 -24.92 -11.50
C THR A 211 -8.32 -24.07 -11.27
N SER A 212 -8.18 -22.96 -10.54
CA SER A 212 -9.29 -22.06 -10.16
C SER A 212 -8.83 -20.61 -10.25
N THR A 213 -9.80 -19.69 -10.31
CA THR A 213 -9.58 -18.25 -10.31
C THR A 213 -10.05 -17.68 -8.97
N LEU A 214 -9.51 -16.52 -8.56
CA LEU A 214 -9.91 -15.89 -7.30
C LEU A 214 -11.42 -15.62 -7.24
N ILE A 215 -11.97 -15.06 -8.33
CA ILE A 215 -13.42 -14.80 -8.42
C ILE A 215 -14.22 -16.10 -8.42
N GLY A 216 -13.76 -17.13 -9.13
CA GLY A 216 -14.41 -18.43 -9.14
C GLY A 216 -14.45 -19.08 -7.76
N ASP A 217 -13.36 -18.99 -7.01
CA ASP A 217 -13.28 -19.48 -5.64
C ASP A 217 -14.18 -18.71 -4.68
N ALA A 218 -14.24 -17.37 -4.81
CA ALA A 218 -15.13 -16.54 -4.01
C ALA A 218 -16.61 -16.83 -4.32
N ALA A 219 -16.96 -17.02 -5.59
CA ALA A 219 -18.30 -17.43 -6.01
C ALA A 219 -18.67 -18.83 -5.45
N ALA A 220 -17.75 -19.79 -5.55
CA ALA A 220 -17.94 -21.15 -5.05
C ALA A 220 -18.04 -21.23 -3.52
N ALA A 221 -17.55 -20.22 -2.78
CA ALA A 221 -17.75 -20.12 -1.35
C ALA A 221 -19.23 -19.94 -0.96
N GLY A 222 -20.11 -19.50 -1.88
CA GLY A 222 -21.55 -19.49 -1.69
C GLY A 222 -22.05 -18.47 -0.65
N GLY A 223 -21.73 -17.19 -0.85
CA GLY A 223 -22.18 -16.09 0.02
C GLY A 223 -23.69 -15.80 -0.09
N SER A 224 -24.23 -15.09 0.90
CA SER A 224 -25.54 -14.43 0.86
C SER A 224 -25.44 -12.90 0.75
N PHE A 225 -24.28 -12.35 1.11
CA PHE A 225 -23.91 -10.97 0.83
C PHE A 225 -22.42 -10.86 0.49
N PHE A 226 -22.02 -9.92 -0.36
CA PHE A 226 -20.61 -9.66 -0.61
C PHE A 226 -20.19 -8.20 -0.55
N LEU A 227 -18.93 -7.97 -0.17
CA LEU A 227 -18.20 -6.73 -0.40
C LEU A 227 -17.22 -6.97 -1.54
N PHE A 228 -17.21 -6.09 -2.53
CA PHE A 228 -16.24 -6.11 -3.62
C PHE A 228 -15.55 -4.75 -3.73
N TRP A 229 -14.25 -4.74 -3.44
CA TRP A 229 -13.42 -3.55 -3.61
C TRP A 229 -12.07 -3.97 -4.22
N LEU A 230 -12.13 -4.23 -5.52
CA LEU A 230 -11.00 -4.60 -6.36
C LEU A 230 -10.99 -3.70 -7.60
N GLY A 231 -9.80 -3.30 -8.04
CA GLY A 231 -9.61 -2.35 -9.15
C GLY A 231 -8.78 -1.11 -8.79
N LEU A 232 -8.43 -0.92 -7.52
CA LEU A 232 -7.56 0.19 -7.11
C LEU A 232 -6.11 -0.04 -7.56
N ASP A 233 -5.61 -1.27 -7.46
CA ASP A 233 -4.23 -1.62 -7.84
C ASP A 233 -4.00 -1.53 -9.36
N ASP A 234 -5.06 -1.58 -10.18
CA ASP A 234 -5.02 -1.38 -11.65
C ASP A 234 -4.52 0.00 -12.09
N PHE A 235 -4.48 0.98 -11.17
CA PHE A 235 -3.88 2.29 -11.41
C PHE A 235 -2.93 2.73 -10.28
N PHE A 236 -3.15 2.28 -9.04
CA PHE A 236 -2.28 2.59 -7.92
C PHE A 236 -0.88 1.98 -8.10
N LEU A 237 -0.75 0.73 -8.55
CA LEU A 237 0.57 0.11 -8.72
C LEU A 237 1.38 0.84 -9.81
N HIS A 238 0.73 1.21 -10.92
CA HIS A 238 1.34 2.04 -11.96
C HIS A 238 1.88 3.36 -11.37
N ALA A 239 1.08 4.05 -10.55
CA ALA A 239 1.53 5.26 -9.86
C ALA A 239 2.67 5.02 -8.86
N ALA A 240 2.61 3.92 -8.09
CA ALA A 240 3.62 3.58 -7.09
C ALA A 240 4.98 3.23 -7.71
N PHE A 241 4.98 2.79 -8.98
CA PHE A 241 6.18 2.59 -9.80
C PHE A 241 6.44 3.77 -10.74
N GLY A 242 6.07 4.98 -10.34
CA GLY A 242 6.44 6.21 -11.05
C GLY A 242 5.93 6.29 -12.48
N GLY A 243 4.77 5.67 -12.78
CA GLY A 243 4.23 5.66 -14.14
C GLY A 243 4.92 4.70 -15.11
N ASP A 244 5.88 3.88 -14.65
CA ASP A 244 6.61 2.95 -15.50
C ASP A 244 5.73 1.74 -15.91
N PRO A 245 5.27 1.65 -17.18
CA PRO A 245 4.38 0.58 -17.62
C PRO A 245 5.08 -0.78 -17.74
N SER A 246 6.42 -0.82 -17.71
CA SER A 246 7.19 -2.07 -17.73
C SER A 246 7.19 -2.77 -16.37
N LEU A 247 7.03 -2.01 -15.29
CA LEU A 247 6.93 -2.52 -13.93
C LEU A 247 5.48 -2.79 -13.53
N ALA A 248 4.58 -1.87 -13.86
CA ALA A 248 3.16 -2.03 -13.65
C ALA A 248 2.38 -1.26 -14.74
N PRO A 249 1.79 -1.94 -15.73
CA PRO A 249 1.01 -1.25 -16.76
C PRO A 249 -0.26 -0.65 -16.15
N LEU A 250 -0.64 0.54 -16.63
CA LEU A 250 -1.96 1.11 -16.36
C LEU A 250 -3.01 0.30 -17.12
N THR A 251 -3.98 -0.29 -16.42
CA THR A 251 -5.07 -1.01 -17.09
C THR A 251 -5.85 -0.01 -17.97
N ASN A 252 -6.27 -0.43 -19.16
CA ASN A 252 -7.12 0.43 -20.00
C ASN A 252 -8.55 0.42 -19.48
N ALA A 253 -9.22 1.56 -19.44
CA ALA A 253 -10.60 1.63 -18.94
C ALA A 253 -11.60 0.91 -19.86
N SER A 254 -11.49 1.14 -21.16
CA SER A 254 -12.30 0.52 -22.21
C SER A 254 -11.57 0.60 -23.54
N GLY A 255 -11.59 -0.48 -24.30
CA GLY A 255 -10.92 -0.59 -25.60
C GLY A 255 -11.41 -1.76 -26.45
N GLY A 256 -12.44 -2.49 -26.00
CA GLY A 256 -12.99 -3.64 -26.71
C GLY A 256 -12.25 -4.96 -26.45
N THR A 257 -11.35 -5.03 -25.47
CA THR A 257 -10.52 -6.21 -25.20
C THR A 257 -10.83 -6.84 -23.84
N PRO A 258 -10.66 -8.17 -23.67
CA PRO A 258 -10.83 -8.83 -22.37
C PRO A 258 -9.85 -8.38 -21.28
N THR A 259 -8.82 -7.62 -21.65
CA THR A 259 -7.84 -7.04 -20.72
C THR A 259 -8.24 -5.68 -20.17
N ASP A 260 -9.29 -5.06 -20.71
CA ASP A 260 -9.77 -3.75 -20.25
C ASP A 260 -10.60 -3.88 -18.96
N PHE A 261 -10.60 -2.80 -18.18
CA PHE A 261 -11.26 -2.73 -16.87
C PHE A 261 -12.76 -2.98 -16.96
N ASP A 262 -13.46 -2.41 -17.95
CA ASP A 262 -14.91 -2.60 -18.14
C ASP A 262 -15.29 -4.06 -18.34
N PHE A 263 -14.56 -4.79 -19.20
CA PHE A 263 -14.77 -6.21 -19.43
C PHE A 263 -14.48 -7.03 -18.17
N GLN A 264 -13.34 -6.80 -17.53
CA GLN A 264 -12.93 -7.57 -16.35
C GLN A 264 -13.85 -7.33 -15.16
N TYR A 265 -14.25 -6.07 -14.90
CA TYR A 265 -15.13 -5.74 -13.79
C TYR A 265 -16.53 -6.32 -14.02
N THR A 266 -17.04 -6.21 -15.24
CA THR A 266 -18.32 -6.83 -15.62
C THR A 266 -18.27 -8.35 -15.46
N ALA A 267 -17.20 -9.00 -15.91
CA ALA A 267 -17.01 -10.44 -15.77
C ALA A 267 -16.98 -10.87 -14.29
N ALA A 268 -16.23 -10.14 -13.45
CA ALA A 268 -16.12 -10.43 -12.03
C ALA A 268 -17.48 -10.31 -11.32
N ILE A 269 -18.18 -9.19 -11.49
CA ILE A 269 -19.50 -8.96 -10.87
C ILE A 269 -20.54 -9.96 -11.39
N THR A 270 -20.55 -10.26 -12.70
CA THR A 270 -21.48 -11.23 -13.28
C THR A 270 -21.24 -12.62 -12.71
N SER A 271 -19.99 -13.04 -12.57
CA SER A 271 -19.64 -14.34 -11.95
C SER A 271 -20.13 -14.43 -10.51
N LEU A 272 -19.96 -13.36 -9.72
CA LEU A 272 -20.44 -13.32 -8.33
C LEU A 272 -21.97 -13.37 -8.28
N LEU A 273 -22.67 -12.47 -8.98
CA LEU A 273 -24.14 -12.42 -8.98
C LEU A 273 -24.81 -13.65 -9.59
N GLY A 274 -24.10 -14.39 -10.44
CA GLY A 274 -24.55 -15.67 -10.99
C GLY A 274 -24.42 -16.85 -10.03
N SER A 275 -23.63 -16.73 -8.95
CA SER A 275 -23.40 -17.81 -7.98
C SER A 275 -24.61 -18.12 -7.10
N ASN A 276 -25.47 -17.12 -6.88
CA ASN A 276 -26.69 -17.23 -6.09
C ASN A 276 -27.68 -16.15 -6.55
N ALA A 277 -28.90 -16.55 -6.93
CA ALA A 277 -29.92 -15.65 -7.46
C ALA A 277 -30.30 -14.52 -6.49
N GLU A 278 -30.22 -14.78 -5.18
CA GLU A 278 -30.51 -13.83 -4.11
C GLU A 278 -29.28 -13.06 -3.61
N LEU A 279 -28.10 -13.29 -4.21
CA LEU A 279 -26.88 -12.60 -3.79
C LEU A 279 -27.02 -11.10 -4.01
N LYS A 280 -26.73 -10.36 -2.94
CA LYS A 280 -26.61 -8.91 -2.93
C LYS A 280 -25.22 -8.50 -2.48
N GLY A 281 -24.82 -7.28 -2.75
CA GLY A 281 -23.52 -6.81 -2.32
C GLY A 281 -23.36 -5.31 -2.31
N VAL A 282 -22.20 -4.89 -1.81
CA VAL A 282 -21.72 -3.52 -1.86
C VAL A 282 -20.41 -3.47 -2.63
N VAL A 283 -20.30 -2.50 -3.52
CA VAL A 283 -19.06 -2.20 -4.25
C VAL A 283 -18.54 -0.83 -3.83
N GLY A 284 -17.22 -0.68 -3.73
CA GLY A 284 -16.59 0.63 -3.47
C GLY A 284 -16.11 1.27 -4.76
N ASN A 285 -16.29 2.59 -4.91
CA ASN A 285 -15.52 3.36 -5.88
C ASN A 285 -14.10 3.65 -5.35
N PHE A 286 -13.26 4.28 -6.18
CA PHE A 286 -11.85 4.48 -5.87
C PHE A 286 -11.55 5.95 -5.55
N PRO A 287 -10.85 6.25 -4.44
CA PRO A 287 -10.46 7.61 -4.09
C PRO A 287 -9.31 8.13 -4.95
N ASP A 288 -9.10 9.44 -4.93
CA ASP A 288 -7.93 10.09 -5.53
C ASP A 288 -6.66 9.73 -4.75
N ILE A 289 -5.81 8.90 -5.37
CA ILE A 289 -4.61 8.37 -4.72
C ILE A 289 -3.56 9.44 -4.47
N PHE A 290 -3.50 10.51 -5.27
CA PHE A 290 -2.48 11.56 -5.13
C PHE A 290 -2.70 12.45 -3.92
N LYS A 291 -3.83 12.30 -3.21
CA LYS A 291 -4.09 12.91 -1.92
C LYS A 291 -3.67 12.04 -0.73
N MET A 292 -3.27 10.79 -0.97
CA MET A 292 -2.78 9.90 0.07
C MET A 292 -1.39 10.34 0.54
N PRO A 293 -1.02 10.12 1.82
CA PRO A 293 0.31 10.44 2.33
C PRO A 293 1.46 9.79 1.55
N HIS A 294 1.22 8.65 0.90
CA HIS A 294 2.20 8.02 0.03
C HIS A 294 2.70 8.95 -1.08
N PHE A 295 1.85 9.85 -1.59
CA PHE A 295 2.20 10.76 -2.69
C PHE A 295 2.36 12.23 -2.24
N THR A 296 2.13 12.53 -0.96
CA THR A 296 2.20 13.92 -0.44
C THR A 296 3.24 14.13 0.64
N SER A 297 3.81 13.06 1.23
CA SER A 297 4.74 13.19 2.37
C SER A 297 6.16 13.58 1.97
N VAL A 298 6.58 13.32 0.73
CA VAL A 298 7.92 13.69 0.24
C VAL A 298 7.78 14.91 -0.69
N PRO A 299 8.36 16.07 -0.32
CA PRO A 299 8.26 17.26 -1.17
C PRO A 299 9.14 17.14 -2.42
N TYR A 300 8.77 17.85 -3.48
CA TYR A 300 9.55 17.87 -4.73
C TYR A 300 11.00 18.35 -4.54
N ASN A 301 11.29 19.13 -3.48
CA ASN A 301 12.60 19.66 -3.14
C ASN A 301 13.20 19.01 -1.87
N ALA A 302 13.10 17.68 -1.76
CA ALA A 302 13.50 16.93 -0.57
C ALA A 302 15.02 16.77 -0.35
N ILE A 303 15.91 17.37 -1.15
CA ILE A 303 17.37 17.20 -1.03
C ILE A 303 17.98 18.31 -0.15
N PRO A 304 18.37 18.05 1.11
CA PRO A 304 19.12 19.01 1.90
C PRO A 304 20.61 18.99 1.53
N LEU A 305 21.19 20.15 1.20
CA LEU A 305 22.63 20.32 0.99
C LEU A 305 23.21 21.39 1.91
N ASP A 306 24.42 21.20 2.41
CA ASP A 306 25.20 22.31 2.97
C ASP A 306 25.83 23.17 1.85
N ALA A 307 26.27 24.37 2.20
CA ALA A 307 26.84 25.30 1.22
C ALA A 307 28.07 24.75 0.48
N PRO A 308 29.04 24.08 1.15
CA PRO A 308 30.16 23.44 0.46
C PRO A 308 29.72 22.38 -0.56
N THR A 309 28.77 21.53 -0.20
CA THR A 309 28.28 20.45 -1.08
C THR A 309 27.54 21.01 -2.28
N ALA A 310 26.67 22.00 -2.07
CA ALA A 310 25.96 22.68 -3.16
C ALA A 310 26.93 23.34 -4.16
N ALA A 311 27.97 24.01 -3.66
CA ALA A 311 29.01 24.58 -4.51
C ALA A 311 29.80 23.51 -5.27
N GLY A 312 30.12 22.39 -4.61
CA GLY A 312 30.82 21.25 -5.22
C GLY A 312 30.05 20.64 -6.38
N VAL A 313 28.77 20.28 -6.17
CA VAL A 313 27.92 19.70 -7.22
C VAL A 313 27.68 20.70 -8.37
N THR A 314 27.55 21.99 -8.06
CA THR A 314 27.45 23.04 -9.08
C THR A 314 28.69 23.07 -9.98
N ALA A 315 29.89 23.06 -9.39
CA ALA A 315 31.14 23.11 -10.12
C ALA A 315 31.41 21.83 -10.94
N GLN A 316 31.09 20.66 -10.39
CA GLN A 316 31.42 19.36 -10.99
C GLN A 316 30.40 18.89 -12.03
N LEU A 317 29.13 19.30 -11.91
CA LEU A 317 28.05 18.84 -12.77
C LEU A 317 27.30 20.00 -13.43
N ALA A 318 26.68 20.87 -12.63
CA ALA A 318 25.71 21.84 -13.15
C ALA A 318 26.31 22.78 -14.21
N ASN A 319 27.52 23.30 -13.97
CA ASN A 319 28.17 24.22 -14.91
C ASN A 319 28.40 23.59 -16.29
N ASN A 320 28.95 22.38 -16.33
CA ASN A 320 29.24 21.68 -17.59
C ASN A 320 27.95 21.26 -18.30
N TYR A 321 26.98 20.72 -17.55
CA TYR A 321 25.71 20.32 -18.13
C TYR A 321 24.91 21.51 -18.67
N ASN A 322 24.81 22.60 -17.92
CA ASN A 322 24.08 23.80 -18.35
C ASN A 322 24.73 24.43 -19.61
N ALA A 323 26.06 24.48 -19.67
CA ALA A 323 26.77 24.96 -20.86
C ALA A 323 26.55 24.05 -22.08
N PHE A 324 26.51 22.73 -21.88
CA PHE A 324 26.16 21.77 -22.93
C PHE A 324 24.74 22.02 -23.45
N LEU A 325 23.75 22.21 -22.56
CA LEU A 325 22.37 22.51 -22.95
C LEU A 325 22.30 23.80 -23.78
N ASP A 326 22.95 24.88 -23.34
CA ASP A 326 22.98 26.14 -24.10
C ASP A 326 23.57 25.96 -25.51
N GLY A 327 24.60 25.11 -25.65
CA GLY A 327 25.20 24.79 -26.95
C GLY A 327 24.32 23.91 -27.85
N MET A 328 23.34 23.20 -27.30
CA MET A 328 22.46 22.29 -28.06
C MET A 328 21.19 22.97 -28.60
N VAL A 329 20.84 24.18 -28.11
CA VAL A 329 19.66 24.91 -28.57
C VAL A 329 19.74 25.15 -30.07
N GLY A 330 18.77 24.61 -30.81
CA GLY A 330 18.74 24.68 -32.28
C GLY A 330 19.73 23.77 -33.02
N VAL A 331 20.62 23.06 -32.31
CA VAL A 331 21.53 22.04 -32.88
C VAL A 331 20.88 20.66 -32.80
N ALA A 332 20.33 20.30 -31.64
CA ALA A 332 19.56 19.07 -31.48
C ALA A 332 18.14 19.26 -32.04
N ALA A 333 17.69 18.33 -32.88
CA ALA A 333 16.39 18.43 -33.52
C ALA A 333 15.27 18.47 -32.46
N GLY A 334 14.45 19.52 -32.49
CA GLY A 334 13.35 19.71 -31.54
C GLY A 334 13.74 20.30 -30.18
N PHE A 335 15.04 20.49 -29.91
CA PHE A 335 15.51 21.02 -28.62
C PHE A 335 15.47 22.56 -28.59
N THR A 336 14.57 23.11 -27.78
CA THR A 336 14.30 24.56 -27.73
C THR A 336 14.95 25.24 -26.52
N GLN A 337 14.97 26.57 -26.52
CA GLN A 337 15.45 27.35 -25.37
C GLN A 337 14.62 27.07 -24.12
N GLU A 338 13.30 26.93 -24.28
CA GLU A 338 12.38 26.63 -23.19
C GLU A 338 12.70 25.27 -22.56
N GLU A 339 13.05 24.27 -23.37
CA GLU A 339 13.46 22.96 -22.87
C GLU A 339 14.83 23.03 -22.19
N ALA A 340 15.80 23.76 -22.75
CA ALA A 340 17.09 23.97 -22.12
C ALA A 340 16.94 24.61 -20.73
N ASP A 341 16.13 25.66 -20.61
CA ASP A 341 15.91 26.35 -19.34
C ASP A 341 15.18 25.48 -18.31
N ARG A 342 14.29 24.58 -18.75
CA ARG A 342 13.65 23.57 -17.88
C ARG A 342 14.63 22.53 -17.33
N ARG A 343 15.71 22.24 -18.06
CA ARG A 343 16.70 21.21 -17.68
C ARG A 343 17.87 21.75 -16.87
N LYS A 344 18.12 23.07 -16.91
CA LYS A 344 19.23 23.69 -16.20
C LYS A 344 19.21 23.34 -14.71
N LEU A 345 20.37 22.90 -14.23
CA LEU A 345 20.57 22.47 -12.86
C LEU A 345 20.99 23.65 -11.98
N THR A 346 20.42 23.72 -10.79
CA THR A 346 20.80 24.70 -9.75
C THR A 346 20.87 24.01 -8.39
N TYR A 347 21.94 24.28 -7.64
CA TYR A 347 22.11 23.79 -6.27
C TYR A 347 22.41 24.95 -5.31
N VAL A 348 21.75 24.93 -4.16
CA VAL A 348 21.87 25.95 -3.10
C VAL A 348 22.02 25.29 -1.73
N ALA A 349 22.48 26.04 -0.72
CA ALA A 349 22.40 25.58 0.65
C ALA A 349 20.93 25.46 1.10
N GLY A 350 20.57 24.38 1.78
CA GLY A 350 19.20 24.08 2.18
C GLY A 350 18.50 23.09 1.24
N ALA A 351 17.20 23.29 1.00
CA ALA A 351 16.37 22.38 0.22
C ALA A 351 16.59 22.54 -1.30
N ASN A 352 16.84 21.44 -1.98
CA ASN A 352 17.11 21.36 -3.41
C ASN A 352 16.13 20.39 -4.08
N LYS A 353 15.85 20.67 -5.36
CA LYS A 353 15.06 19.82 -6.25
C LYS A 353 15.79 18.50 -6.49
N ILE A 354 15.01 17.44 -6.71
CA ILE A 354 15.50 16.10 -7.01
C ILE A 354 15.89 16.06 -8.48
N LEU A 355 17.10 15.58 -8.79
CA LEU A 355 17.52 15.28 -10.15
C LEU A 355 16.84 13.99 -10.63
N MET A 356 16.17 14.03 -11.77
CA MET A 356 15.43 12.91 -12.34
C MET A 356 15.63 12.84 -13.86
N ASN A 357 15.38 11.67 -14.44
CA ASN A 357 15.13 11.55 -15.88
C ASN A 357 13.65 11.77 -16.17
N ASP A 358 13.33 12.58 -17.17
CA ASP A 358 11.97 12.83 -17.65
C ASP A 358 11.88 12.39 -19.12
N GLU A 359 11.12 11.32 -19.33
CA GLU A 359 10.90 10.63 -20.58
C GLU A 359 10.20 11.47 -21.66
N THR A 360 9.53 12.57 -21.28
CA THR A 360 8.90 13.52 -22.22
C THR A 360 9.88 14.51 -22.85
N LEU A 361 11.12 14.56 -22.33
CA LEU A 361 12.16 15.45 -22.83
C LEU A 361 12.88 14.84 -24.06
N THR A 362 13.37 15.72 -24.94
CA THR A 362 14.16 15.39 -26.14
C THR A 362 15.37 14.49 -25.81
N ASP A 363 15.57 13.39 -26.53
CA ASP A 363 16.72 12.53 -26.24
C ASP A 363 18.04 13.12 -26.76
N LEU A 364 18.91 13.59 -25.86
CA LEU A 364 20.21 14.16 -26.22
C LEU A 364 21.34 13.13 -26.30
N SER A 365 21.06 11.83 -26.14
CA SER A 365 22.09 10.78 -26.09
C SER A 365 23.04 10.80 -27.29
N ALA A 366 22.53 11.09 -28.49
CA ALA A 366 23.33 11.16 -29.73
C ALA A 366 24.39 12.28 -29.72
N TYR A 367 24.22 13.31 -28.89
CA TYR A 367 25.11 14.46 -28.77
C TYR A 367 26.07 14.35 -27.58
N MET A 368 25.82 13.40 -26.67
CA MET A 368 26.63 13.14 -25.48
C MET A 368 27.70 12.09 -25.76
N ALA A 369 28.52 12.37 -26.77
CA ALA A 369 29.63 11.53 -27.20
C ALA A 369 30.97 12.31 -27.14
N GLY A 370 32.08 11.59 -27.25
CA GLY A 370 33.42 12.19 -27.24
C GLY A 370 33.66 13.01 -25.97
N PRO A 371 33.96 14.32 -26.07
CA PRO A 371 34.16 15.19 -24.90
C PRO A 371 32.98 15.24 -23.92
N TYR A 372 31.75 14.92 -24.38
CA TYR A 372 30.53 14.94 -23.57
C TYR A 372 30.07 13.54 -23.15
N ALA A 373 30.87 12.49 -23.36
CA ALA A 373 30.49 11.10 -23.01
C ALA A 373 30.12 10.93 -21.52
N GLY A 374 30.75 11.71 -20.62
CA GLY A 374 30.40 11.72 -19.20
C GLY A 374 29.02 12.28 -18.87
N LEU A 375 28.36 12.96 -19.84
CA LEU A 375 27.01 13.48 -19.69
C LEU A 375 25.92 12.50 -20.17
N ALA A 376 26.28 11.35 -20.76
CA ALA A 376 25.31 10.40 -21.30
C ALA A 376 24.17 10.01 -20.32
N PRO A 377 24.42 9.84 -18.99
CA PRO A 377 23.35 9.57 -18.04
C PRO A 377 22.30 10.69 -17.87
N TYR A 378 22.58 11.89 -18.38
CA TYR A 378 21.75 13.09 -18.24
C TYR A 378 21.02 13.47 -19.54
N ALA A 379 20.96 12.55 -20.51
CA ALA A 379 20.37 12.77 -21.84
C ALA A 379 18.94 13.32 -21.80
N ARG A 380 18.19 12.97 -20.75
CA ARG A 380 16.83 13.45 -20.47
C ARG A 380 16.67 13.95 -19.03
N ALA A 381 17.76 14.44 -18.42
CA ALA A 381 17.71 14.86 -17.03
C ALA A 381 17.12 16.26 -16.86
N ARG A 382 16.40 16.45 -15.76
CA ARG A 382 16.04 17.75 -15.21
C ARG A 382 15.90 17.66 -13.69
N GLN A 383 15.77 18.82 -13.06
CA GLN A 383 15.32 18.88 -11.68
C GLN A 383 13.79 18.87 -11.59
N THR A 384 13.25 18.27 -10.54
CA THR A 384 11.82 18.28 -10.21
C THR A 384 11.25 19.69 -10.05
N THR A 385 9.94 19.77 -10.18
CA THR A 385 9.09 20.96 -10.04
C THR A 385 7.99 20.68 -9.03
N SER A 386 7.27 21.71 -8.60
CA SER A 386 6.15 21.54 -7.66
C SER A 386 4.96 20.78 -8.23
N THR A 387 4.95 20.48 -9.54
CA THR A 387 3.90 19.68 -10.19
C THR A 387 4.29 18.21 -10.35
N ASP A 388 5.53 17.84 -10.03
CA ASP A 388 5.94 16.44 -9.95
C ASP A 388 5.57 15.88 -8.58
N ILE A 389 5.19 14.60 -8.54
CA ILE A 389 4.84 13.88 -7.32
C ILE A 389 5.95 12.88 -6.99
N ILE A 390 6.35 12.86 -5.71
CA ILE A 390 7.41 11.97 -5.21
C ILE A 390 6.76 10.92 -4.30
N PRO A 391 6.71 9.64 -4.72
CA PRO A 391 6.27 8.55 -3.86
C PRO A 391 7.09 8.47 -2.56
N LEU A 392 6.44 8.04 -1.48
CA LEU A 392 7.06 7.94 -0.16
C LEU A 392 8.25 6.97 -0.17
N SER A 393 8.16 5.90 -0.96
CA SER A 393 9.24 4.94 -1.19
C SER A 393 10.50 5.61 -1.75
N THR A 394 10.35 6.59 -2.65
CA THR A 394 11.48 7.36 -3.21
C THR A 394 12.25 8.07 -2.11
N GLY A 395 11.58 8.60 -1.08
CA GLY A 395 12.24 9.27 0.03
C GLY A 395 13.29 8.42 0.77
N SER A 396 13.21 7.08 0.68
CA SER A 396 14.18 6.17 1.31
C SER A 396 15.50 6.03 0.54
N ILE A 397 15.54 6.40 -0.74
CA ILE A 397 16.74 6.28 -1.60
C ILE A 397 17.40 7.63 -1.91
N LEU A 398 16.71 8.75 -1.67
CA LEU A 398 17.25 10.08 -1.98
C LEU A 398 18.50 10.35 -1.13
N GLY A 399 19.58 10.81 -1.77
CA GLY A 399 20.84 11.10 -1.10
C GLY A 399 21.71 9.89 -0.79
N THR A 400 21.31 8.66 -1.18
CA THR A 400 22.16 7.48 -1.06
C THR A 400 23.07 7.32 -2.28
N ASN A 401 24.11 6.49 -2.15
CA ASN A 401 24.98 6.15 -3.28
C ASN A 401 24.19 5.40 -4.36
N GLY A 402 24.28 5.91 -5.59
CA GLY A 402 23.81 5.24 -6.80
C GLY A 402 24.94 4.49 -7.50
N THR A 403 24.77 4.31 -8.80
CA THR A 403 25.74 3.59 -9.65
C THR A 403 26.99 4.42 -9.94
N PHE A 404 26.83 5.73 -10.12
CA PHE A 404 27.90 6.66 -10.53
C PHE A 404 27.85 8.00 -9.79
N GLY A 405 26.86 8.23 -8.94
CA GLY A 405 26.72 9.44 -8.15
C GLY A 405 25.83 9.25 -6.93
N VAL A 406 25.23 10.34 -6.49
CA VAL A 406 24.29 10.37 -5.36
C VAL A 406 22.88 10.50 -5.93
N LEU A 407 22.00 9.54 -5.63
CA LEU A 407 20.65 9.45 -6.18
C LEU A 407 19.83 10.71 -5.85
N GLY A 408 19.28 11.33 -6.89
CA GLY A 408 18.50 12.58 -6.80
C GLY A 408 19.35 13.83 -6.63
N VAL A 409 20.68 13.73 -6.57
CA VAL A 409 21.59 14.87 -6.43
C VAL A 409 22.48 15.00 -7.65
N SER A 410 23.42 14.08 -7.83
CA SER A 410 24.33 14.02 -8.98
C SER A 410 24.03 12.84 -9.90
N GLU A 411 23.22 11.87 -9.46
CA GLU A 411 22.70 10.80 -10.29
C GLU A 411 21.19 10.98 -10.43
N PRO A 412 20.65 11.15 -11.65
CA PRO A 412 19.21 11.24 -11.85
C PRO A 412 18.53 9.97 -11.36
N VAL A 413 17.46 10.11 -10.58
CA VAL A 413 16.59 8.97 -10.29
C VAL A 413 15.90 8.53 -11.60
N SER A 414 15.73 7.22 -11.78
CA SER A 414 14.96 6.69 -12.91
C SER A 414 13.48 7.02 -12.78
N ASP A 415 12.78 6.95 -13.91
CA ASP A 415 11.33 7.12 -14.10
C ASP A 415 10.47 6.61 -12.94
N ARG A 416 10.70 5.35 -12.51
CA ARG A 416 9.95 4.68 -11.44
C ARG A 416 9.85 5.39 -10.08
N TYR A 417 10.62 6.46 -9.85
CA TYR A 417 10.72 7.16 -8.58
C TYR A 417 10.04 8.53 -8.57
N VAL A 418 9.57 9.05 -9.70
CA VAL A 418 8.93 10.37 -9.78
C VAL A 418 7.80 10.31 -10.79
N LEU A 419 6.64 10.86 -10.43
CA LEU A 419 5.51 11.02 -11.34
C LEU A 419 5.50 12.42 -11.93
N ILE A 420 5.41 12.52 -13.25
CA ILE A 420 5.31 13.80 -13.96
C ILE A 420 3.84 14.17 -14.27
N PRO A 421 3.53 15.44 -14.62
CA PRO A 421 2.16 15.89 -14.80
C PRO A 421 1.32 15.10 -15.82
N SER A 422 1.92 14.64 -16.92
CA SER A 422 1.23 13.83 -17.94
C SER A 422 0.78 12.48 -17.41
N GLU A 423 1.60 11.82 -16.60
CA GLU A 423 1.29 10.53 -15.99
C GLU A 423 0.21 10.69 -14.91
N ILE A 424 0.34 11.72 -14.06
CA ILE A 424 -0.66 12.08 -13.05
C ILE A 424 -2.03 12.31 -13.73
N GLN A 425 -2.05 12.98 -14.88
CA GLN A 425 -3.27 13.19 -15.66
C GLN A 425 -3.81 11.87 -16.23
N ALA A 426 -2.97 11.03 -16.83
CA ALA A 426 -3.38 9.73 -17.38
C ALA A 426 -4.00 8.83 -16.30
N ILE A 427 -3.38 8.76 -15.12
CA ILE A 427 -3.85 7.99 -13.96
C ILE A 427 -5.20 8.52 -13.45
N ASN A 428 -5.35 9.85 -13.33
CA ASN A 428 -6.63 10.45 -12.92
C ASN A 428 -7.76 10.22 -13.93
N ASN A 429 -7.43 10.23 -15.22
CA ASN A 429 -8.39 9.92 -16.29
C ASN A 429 -8.84 8.46 -16.19
N ALA A 430 -7.90 7.51 -16.04
CA ALA A 430 -8.21 6.09 -15.87
C ALA A 430 -9.10 5.86 -14.64
N ARG A 431 -8.71 6.42 -13.49
CA ARG A 431 -9.49 6.38 -12.25
C ARG A 431 -10.92 6.90 -12.44
N THR A 432 -11.09 8.05 -13.10
CA THR A 432 -12.41 8.64 -13.36
C THR A 432 -13.27 7.74 -14.23
N ALA A 433 -12.67 7.13 -15.26
CA ALA A 433 -13.35 6.17 -16.12
C ALA A 433 -13.73 4.88 -15.36
N TYR A 434 -12.85 4.36 -14.50
CA TYR A 434 -13.16 3.19 -13.67
C TYR A 434 -14.34 3.46 -12.73
N ASN A 435 -14.36 4.60 -12.04
CA ASN A 435 -15.48 4.98 -11.18
C ASN A 435 -16.80 5.11 -11.97
N THR A 436 -16.74 5.59 -13.21
CA THR A 436 -17.90 5.64 -14.11
C THR A 436 -18.40 4.24 -14.46
N ILE A 437 -17.50 3.31 -14.77
CA ILE A 437 -17.81 1.90 -15.05
C ILE A 437 -18.46 1.24 -13.82
N VAL A 438 -17.87 1.39 -12.64
CA VAL A 438 -18.40 0.86 -11.37
C VAL A 438 -19.83 1.37 -11.13
N ALA A 439 -20.04 2.69 -11.25
CA ALA A 439 -21.36 3.28 -11.09
C ALA A 439 -22.38 2.76 -12.12
N GLY A 440 -21.96 2.60 -13.38
CA GLY A 440 -22.77 2.01 -14.44
C GLY A 440 -23.22 0.58 -14.14
N ILE A 441 -22.32 -0.26 -13.62
CA ILE A 441 -22.63 -1.64 -13.24
C ILE A 441 -23.60 -1.70 -12.04
N VAL A 442 -23.44 -0.81 -11.06
CA VAL A 442 -24.41 -0.68 -9.95
C VAL A 442 -25.78 -0.23 -10.47
N ALA A 443 -25.82 0.73 -11.40
CA ALA A 443 -27.05 1.21 -12.02
C ALA A 443 -27.74 0.12 -12.86
N ALA A 444 -26.98 -0.81 -13.45
CA ALA A 444 -27.54 -1.98 -14.14
C ALA A 444 -28.08 -3.06 -13.18
N ASN A 445 -27.70 -3.03 -11.90
CA ASN A 445 -28.04 -4.02 -10.88
C ASN A 445 -28.73 -3.38 -9.66
N THR A 446 -29.71 -2.50 -9.90
CA THR A 446 -30.31 -1.63 -8.87
C THR A 446 -31.00 -2.36 -7.72
N THR A 447 -31.35 -3.64 -7.83
CA THR A 447 -31.94 -4.40 -6.72
C THR A 447 -30.90 -5.21 -5.94
N LYS A 448 -29.67 -5.33 -6.49
CA LYS A 448 -28.63 -6.23 -5.97
C LYS A 448 -27.40 -5.52 -5.43
N LEU A 449 -27.04 -4.34 -5.97
CA LEU A 449 -25.79 -3.66 -5.62
C LEU A 449 -26.01 -2.29 -4.95
N ALA A 450 -25.28 -2.08 -3.85
CA ALA A 450 -25.03 -0.77 -3.25
C ALA A 450 -23.70 -0.21 -3.77
N LEU A 451 -23.60 1.11 -3.93
CA LEU A 451 -22.35 1.81 -4.18
C LEU A 451 -21.91 2.55 -2.91
N ALA A 452 -20.77 2.16 -2.36
CA ALA A 452 -20.08 2.91 -1.32
C ALA A 452 -19.18 3.98 -1.98
N ASP A 453 -19.49 5.25 -1.73
CA ASP A 453 -18.74 6.38 -2.27
C ASP A 453 -17.53 6.72 -1.37
N VAL A 454 -16.50 5.89 -1.48
CA VAL A 454 -15.25 6.02 -0.75
C VAL A 454 -14.50 7.29 -1.17
N ASP A 455 -14.58 7.66 -2.46
CA ASP A 455 -13.96 8.89 -2.97
C ASP A 455 -14.54 10.13 -2.30
N ALA A 456 -15.86 10.28 -2.28
CA ALA A 456 -16.51 11.42 -1.65
C ALA A 456 -16.20 11.47 -0.15
N ALA A 457 -16.23 10.32 0.54
CA ALA A 457 -15.96 10.26 1.98
C ALA A 457 -14.53 10.70 2.33
N LEU A 458 -13.52 10.22 1.60
CA LEU A 458 -12.13 10.62 1.83
C LEU A 458 -11.87 12.08 1.41
N ASN A 459 -12.41 12.53 0.28
CA ASN A 459 -12.29 13.94 -0.14
C ASN A 459 -12.95 14.89 0.87
N ALA A 460 -14.07 14.52 1.47
CA ALA A 460 -14.71 15.30 2.52
C ALA A 460 -13.80 15.43 3.75
N LEU A 461 -13.16 14.34 4.19
CA LEU A 461 -12.20 14.37 5.30
C LEU A 461 -10.96 15.21 4.97
N ILE A 462 -10.44 15.10 3.74
CA ILE A 462 -9.29 15.90 3.27
C ILE A 462 -9.63 17.38 3.27
N THR A 463 -10.80 17.74 2.74
CA THR A 463 -11.27 19.13 2.70
C THR A 463 -11.47 19.69 4.10
N ALA A 464 -12.02 18.89 5.02
CA ALA A 464 -12.23 19.30 6.41
C ALA A 464 -10.92 19.34 7.23
N GLN A 465 -9.84 18.72 6.74
CA GLN A 465 -8.54 18.53 7.40
C GLN A 465 -8.58 17.69 8.70
N ALA A 466 -9.72 17.61 9.36
CA ALA A 466 -9.99 16.75 10.50
C ALA A 466 -11.47 16.38 10.58
N GLY A 467 -11.78 15.25 11.21
CA GLY A 467 -13.13 14.84 11.57
C GLY A 467 -13.19 14.38 13.02
N VAL A 468 -14.38 14.44 13.62
CA VAL A 468 -14.62 13.90 14.97
C VAL A 468 -15.74 12.89 14.89
N SER A 469 -15.50 11.68 15.38
CA SER A 469 -16.50 10.61 15.47
C SER A 469 -16.32 9.86 16.78
N ASN A 470 -17.43 9.58 17.48
CA ASN A 470 -17.42 8.86 18.76
C ASN A 470 -16.42 9.44 19.79
N GLY A 471 -16.22 10.76 19.79
CA GLY A 471 -15.31 11.44 20.71
C GLY A 471 -13.82 11.33 20.36
N VAL A 472 -13.45 10.74 19.22
CA VAL A 472 -12.06 10.72 18.73
C VAL A 472 -11.90 11.57 17.46
N THR A 473 -10.75 12.25 17.38
CA THR A 473 -10.34 13.01 16.20
C THR A 473 -9.63 12.10 15.21
N ILE A 474 -9.93 12.29 13.93
CA ILE A 474 -9.27 11.66 12.79
C ILE A 474 -8.74 12.71 11.81
N THR A 475 -7.56 12.49 11.24
CA THR A 475 -6.92 13.37 10.25
C THR A 475 -6.44 12.58 9.03
N PRO A 476 -6.45 13.16 7.82
CA PRO A 476 -6.07 12.50 6.57
C PRO A 476 -4.55 12.43 6.39
N ASN A 477 -3.82 11.97 7.41
CA ASN A 477 -2.36 11.85 7.40
C ASN A 477 -1.92 10.60 8.17
N ILE A 478 -0.59 10.41 8.30
CA ILE A 478 0.02 9.30 9.07
C ILE A 478 0.33 9.67 10.53
N ASN A 479 0.10 10.93 10.93
CA ASN A 479 0.64 11.45 12.18
C ASN A 479 -0.16 10.93 13.38
N PRO A 480 0.48 10.24 14.34
CA PRO A 480 -0.20 9.82 15.55
C PRO A 480 -0.59 11.03 16.42
N PRO A 481 -1.64 10.92 17.26
CA PRO A 481 -2.55 9.77 17.42
C PRO A 481 -3.82 9.87 16.55
N THR A 482 -3.85 10.80 15.58
CA THR A 482 -5.08 11.20 14.86
C THR A 482 -5.12 10.74 13.41
N GLY A 483 -3.98 10.46 12.79
CA GLY A 483 -3.89 10.00 11.42
C GLY A 483 -4.70 8.73 11.16
N ILE A 484 -5.43 8.68 10.04
CA ILE A 484 -6.16 7.49 9.59
C ILE A 484 -5.31 6.54 8.73
N TYR A 485 -4.21 7.03 8.16
CA TYR A 485 -3.31 6.22 7.34
C TYR A 485 -2.25 5.57 8.23
N SER A 486 -1.88 4.33 7.88
CA SER A 486 -0.74 3.64 8.45
C SER A 486 0.58 4.14 7.85
N GLU A 487 1.71 3.65 8.34
CA GLU A 487 3.04 4.17 8.05
C GLU A 487 3.50 4.00 6.59
N ASP A 488 2.79 3.22 5.77
CA ASP A 488 3.02 3.15 4.32
C ASP A 488 2.43 4.34 3.54
N GLY A 489 1.57 5.14 4.19
CA GLY A 489 0.87 6.26 3.57
C GLY A 489 -0.19 5.89 2.54
N VAL A 490 -0.54 4.61 2.41
CA VAL A 490 -1.49 4.06 1.43
C VAL A 490 -2.67 3.45 2.16
N HIS A 491 -2.39 2.47 3.02
CA HIS A 491 -3.40 1.69 3.71
C HIS A 491 -3.84 2.41 4.98
N PRO A 492 -5.16 2.41 5.27
CA PRO A 492 -5.64 2.85 6.57
C PRO A 492 -5.04 2.03 7.71
N ASN A 493 -4.81 2.66 8.86
CA ASN A 493 -4.66 1.91 10.10
C ASN A 493 -6.03 1.38 10.57
N THR A 494 -6.04 0.61 11.65
CA THR A 494 -7.26 0.02 12.23
C THR A 494 -8.41 1.04 12.44
N ARG A 495 -8.13 2.26 12.92
CA ARG A 495 -9.15 3.32 13.05
C ARG A 495 -9.62 3.85 11.69
N GLY A 496 -8.69 4.03 10.74
CA GLY A 496 -9.03 4.39 9.37
C GLY A 496 -9.90 3.34 8.66
N TYR A 497 -9.65 2.04 8.90
CA TYR A 497 -10.52 0.98 8.40
C TYR A 497 -11.90 1.00 9.05
N ALA A 498 -12.02 1.38 10.33
CA ALA A 498 -13.32 1.59 10.95
C ALA A 498 -14.09 2.77 10.34
N PHE A 499 -13.39 3.85 9.98
CA PHE A 499 -13.98 4.95 9.21
C PHE A 499 -14.52 4.46 7.86
N LEU A 500 -13.71 3.74 7.08
CA LEU A 500 -14.15 3.19 5.79
C LEU A 500 -15.28 2.18 5.95
N ALA A 501 -15.24 1.32 6.98
CA ALA A 501 -16.32 0.37 7.26
C ALA A 501 -17.67 1.08 7.40
N ASN A 502 -17.70 2.25 8.05
CA ASN A 502 -18.91 3.06 8.17
C ASN A 502 -19.41 3.59 6.82
N VAL A 503 -18.51 3.96 5.90
CA VAL A 503 -18.89 4.36 4.53
C VAL A 503 -19.60 3.23 3.81
N PHE A 504 -19.08 2.00 3.90
CA PHE A 504 -19.73 0.82 3.32
C PHE A 504 -21.06 0.49 4.02
N ILE A 505 -21.09 0.51 5.36
CA ILE A 505 -22.31 0.24 6.15
C ILE A 505 -23.42 1.22 5.80
N ASP A 506 -23.11 2.51 5.65
CA ASP A 506 -24.06 3.54 5.27
C ASP A 506 -24.66 3.28 3.89
N ALA A 507 -23.83 2.89 2.91
CA ALA A 507 -24.28 2.52 1.58
C ALA A 507 -25.19 1.28 1.60
N ILE A 508 -24.87 0.27 2.41
CA ILE A 508 -25.69 -0.94 2.58
C ILE A 508 -27.06 -0.57 3.17
N ASN A 509 -27.06 0.21 4.27
CA ASN A 509 -28.27 0.69 4.93
C ASN A 509 -29.18 1.49 4.00
N ALA A 510 -28.61 2.45 3.29
CA ALA A 510 -29.34 3.28 2.33
C ALA A 510 -29.93 2.43 1.19
N LYS A 511 -29.19 1.44 0.70
CA LYS A 511 -29.61 0.64 -0.46
C LYS A 511 -30.69 -0.38 -0.13
N PHE A 512 -30.50 -1.13 0.94
CA PHE A 512 -31.29 -2.33 1.22
C PHE A 512 -32.34 -2.12 2.31
N GLY A 513 -32.39 -0.92 2.90
CA GLY A 513 -33.26 -0.61 4.04
C GLY A 513 -32.82 -1.36 5.30
N SER A 514 -31.53 -1.73 5.40
CA SER A 514 -30.97 -2.32 6.61
C SER A 514 -30.70 -1.25 7.67
N THR A 515 -30.52 -1.69 8.91
CA THR A 515 -30.18 -0.82 10.05
C THR A 515 -28.95 -1.33 10.78
N ILE A 516 -27.91 -1.69 10.01
CA ILE A 516 -26.62 -2.14 10.55
C ILE A 516 -26.01 -0.98 11.36
N PRO A 517 -25.61 -1.21 12.62
CA PRO A 517 -24.95 -0.17 13.40
C PRO A 517 -23.58 0.20 12.80
N ARG A 518 -23.20 1.46 12.95
CA ARG A 518 -21.85 1.93 12.60
C ARG A 518 -20.83 1.42 13.63
N ALA A 519 -19.63 1.09 13.16
CA ALA A 519 -18.48 0.84 14.00
C ALA A 519 -18.08 2.10 14.79
N ASN A 520 -17.85 1.94 16.10
CA ASN A 520 -17.36 3.01 16.95
C ASN A 520 -15.85 3.20 16.79
N LEU A 521 -15.43 4.31 16.18
CA LEU A 521 -14.02 4.60 15.88
C LEU A 521 -13.12 4.65 17.14
N ALA A 522 -13.67 4.97 18.31
CA ALA A 522 -12.90 5.05 19.55
C ALA A 522 -12.39 3.68 20.03
N LYS A 523 -12.99 2.57 19.56
CA LYS A 523 -12.57 1.20 19.88
C LYS A 523 -11.38 0.71 19.06
N TYR A 524 -10.95 1.51 18.08
CA TYR A 524 -9.95 1.10 17.11
C TYR A 524 -8.69 1.97 17.26
N PRO A 525 -7.50 1.35 17.41
CA PRO A 525 -6.25 2.09 17.48
C PRO A 525 -5.89 2.81 16.18
N ALA A 526 -5.22 3.95 16.33
CA ALA A 526 -4.55 4.63 15.22
C ALA A 526 -3.07 4.22 15.17
N THR A 527 -2.35 4.80 14.21
CA THR A 527 -0.90 4.71 14.08
C THR A 527 -0.21 5.05 15.40
N GLY A 528 0.92 4.40 15.64
CA GLY A 528 1.66 4.55 16.86
C GLY A 528 2.44 5.80 17.06
N LEU A 529 2.63 6.13 18.35
CA LEU A 529 3.71 7.01 18.73
C LEU A 529 5.05 6.45 18.24
N PRO A 530 5.97 7.32 17.81
CA PRO A 530 7.29 6.89 17.37
C PRO A 530 8.00 6.03 18.40
N LEU A 531 8.65 4.97 17.92
CA LEU A 531 9.63 4.24 18.68
C LEU A 531 10.96 5.01 18.65
N PRO A 532 11.68 5.12 19.78
CA PRO A 532 12.96 5.80 19.85
C PRO A 532 14.03 5.19 18.93
#